data_AF-A0A258VA75-F1
#
_entry.id   AF-A0A258VA75-F1
#
_cell.length_a   1.000
_cell.length_b   1.000
_cell.length_c   1.000
_cell.angle_alpha   90.00
_cell.angle_beta   90.00
_cell.angle_gamma   90.00
#
_symmetry.space_group_name_H-M   'P 1'
#
loop_
_entity.id
_entity.type
_entity.pdbx_description
1 polymer ?
#
loop_
_entity_poly.entity_id
_entity_poly.type
_entity_poly.pdbx_seq_one_letter_code
_entity_poly.pdbx_strand_id
1 'polypeptide(L)'
;MNSNRNFFTQINQSISYFAEEVTICDGRIEENLFNVGYVPNEILIRFVDEIGSCFGLGIDLGRLQQFSFQAADHITYFEDKFMAVYSGGRKTYRDFDLDIKNPHDDYCVNYFCESKKTTVKFYDLDISYHEKPSLPLGSTFASPFGHGLGTHSNRKDVYFCHGSVSAVAEFYNMPQPTTSGLGSVDEDQSVTKVFGLSYDSKTLQPMKLKRYFYPRDPLLREALFDEVLHEY
;
A
#
# COMPACT_ATOMS: atom_id res chain seq x y z
N MET A 1 21.72 -16.82 13.65
CA MET A 1 20.32 -16.34 13.74
C MET A 1 19.92 -15.86 12.36
N ASN A 2 18.75 -16.26 11.83
CA ASN A 2 18.21 -15.64 10.62
C ASN A 2 17.92 -14.16 10.93
N SER A 3 18.36 -13.23 10.07
CA SER A 3 18.04 -11.81 10.25
C SER A 3 16.53 -11.61 10.13
N ASN A 4 15.98 -10.59 10.80
CA ASN A 4 14.54 -10.28 10.68
C ASN A 4 14.20 -9.93 9.22
N ARG A 5 15.10 -9.28 8.49
CA ARG A 5 14.95 -9.06 7.04
C ARG A 5 14.77 -10.36 6.26
N ASN A 6 15.63 -11.36 6.48
CA ASN A 6 15.50 -12.65 5.79
C ASN A 6 14.16 -13.34 6.11
N PHE A 7 13.69 -13.22 7.36
CA PHE A 7 12.39 -13.71 7.77
C PHE A 7 11.25 -13.04 6.97
N PHE A 8 11.26 -11.71 6.85
CA PHE A 8 10.25 -10.99 6.07
C PHE A 8 10.35 -11.23 4.55
N THR A 9 11.57 -11.35 4.01
CA THR A 9 11.79 -11.74 2.61
C THR A 9 11.19 -13.11 2.31
N GLN A 10 11.28 -14.06 3.25
CA GLN A 10 10.67 -15.38 3.12
C GLN A 10 9.14 -15.32 3.19
N ILE A 11 8.58 -14.50 4.07
CA ILE A 11 7.14 -14.27 4.15
C ILE A 11 6.58 -13.77 2.81
N ASN A 12 7.28 -12.84 2.14
CA ASN A 12 6.84 -12.29 0.85
C ASN A 12 7.02 -13.24 -0.35
N GLN A 13 7.49 -14.48 -0.15
CA GLN A 13 7.51 -15.47 -1.24
C GLN A 13 6.13 -16.07 -1.54
N SER A 14 5.13 -15.86 -0.67
CA SER A 14 3.78 -16.39 -0.83
C SER A 14 2.73 -15.51 -0.15
N ILE A 15 1.45 -15.71 -0.51
CA ILE A 15 0.32 -15.00 0.11
C ILE A 15 0.24 -15.49 1.55
N SER A 16 0.49 -14.59 2.50
CA SER A 16 0.40 -14.94 3.91
C SER A 16 -1.07 -15.05 4.33
N TYR A 17 -1.42 -16.13 5.01
CA TYR A 17 -2.75 -16.30 5.61
C TYR A 17 -3.05 -15.25 6.69
N PHE A 18 -2.01 -14.65 7.28
CA PHE A 18 -2.14 -13.62 8.30
C PHE A 18 -2.16 -12.21 7.73
N ALA A 19 -1.96 -12.04 6.43
CA ALA A 19 -2.05 -10.73 5.81
C ALA A 19 -3.49 -10.24 5.81
N GLU A 20 -3.66 -8.98 6.21
CA GLU A 20 -4.91 -8.25 6.03
C GLU A 20 -5.10 -7.93 4.54
N GLU A 21 -4.02 -7.47 3.91
CA GLU A 21 -3.95 -7.07 2.52
C GLU A 21 -2.64 -7.57 1.90
N VAL A 22 -2.69 -7.95 0.64
CA VAL A 22 -1.53 -8.35 -0.16
C VAL A 22 -1.44 -7.46 -1.39
N THR A 23 -0.28 -6.85 -1.58
CA THR A 23 0.02 -6.06 -2.77
C THR A 23 0.78 -6.92 -3.78
N ILE A 24 0.26 -6.97 -5.00
CA ILE A 24 0.85 -7.68 -6.13
C ILE A 24 1.36 -6.66 -7.15
N CYS A 25 2.60 -6.86 -7.58
CA CYS A 25 3.25 -6.06 -8.59
C CYS A 25 4.16 -6.95 -9.45
N ASP A 26 4.14 -6.74 -10.77
CA ASP A 26 5.01 -7.44 -11.73
C ASP A 26 5.06 -8.97 -11.54
N GLY A 27 3.90 -9.60 -11.46
CA GLY A 27 3.81 -11.06 -11.32
C GLY A 27 4.14 -11.61 -9.92
N ARG A 28 4.46 -10.75 -8.94
CA ARG A 28 5.01 -11.14 -7.64
C ARG A 28 4.31 -10.46 -6.48
N ILE A 29 4.44 -11.07 -5.31
CA ILE A 29 4.00 -10.47 -4.05
C ILE A 29 5.06 -9.45 -3.64
N GLU A 30 4.66 -8.19 -3.63
CA GLU A 30 5.50 -7.11 -3.15
C GLU A 30 5.45 -7.03 -1.63
N GLU A 31 4.28 -7.30 -1.06
CA GLU A 31 3.95 -6.98 0.31
C GLU A 31 2.84 -7.89 0.82
N ASN A 32 3.07 -8.39 2.03
CA ASN A 32 2.01 -8.81 2.95
C ASN A 32 1.87 -7.72 4.02
N LEU A 33 0.73 -7.03 4.05
CA LEU A 33 0.41 -6.02 5.05
C LEU A 33 -0.29 -6.70 6.24
N PHE A 34 0.26 -6.51 7.42
CA PHE A 34 -0.22 -7.12 8.65
C PHE A 34 -0.97 -6.12 9.51
N ASN A 35 -2.15 -6.50 10.00
CA ASN A 35 -2.85 -5.76 11.05
C ASN A 35 -2.32 -6.18 12.43
N VAL A 36 -1.94 -5.20 13.26
CA VAL A 36 -1.36 -5.42 14.59
C VAL A 36 -2.29 -6.19 15.51
N GLY A 37 -3.61 -6.04 15.37
CA GLY A 37 -4.60 -6.69 16.22
C GLY A 37 -4.77 -8.20 16.00
N TYR A 38 -4.30 -8.73 14.86
CA TYR A 38 -4.54 -10.14 14.49
C TYR A 38 -3.29 -10.91 14.08
N VAL A 39 -2.17 -10.23 13.81
CA VAL A 39 -0.93 -10.88 13.38
C VAL A 39 -0.28 -11.67 14.54
N PRO A 40 0.38 -12.82 14.27
CA PRO A 40 1.19 -13.50 15.27
C PRO A 40 2.23 -12.59 15.92
N ASN A 41 2.33 -12.64 17.25
CA ASN A 41 3.20 -11.77 18.04
C ASN A 41 4.68 -11.86 17.64
N GLU A 42 5.15 -13.02 17.17
CA GLU A 42 6.52 -13.15 16.67
C GLU A 42 6.80 -12.20 15.49
N ILE A 43 5.86 -12.07 14.55
CA ILE A 43 6.02 -11.21 13.37
C ILE A 43 6.12 -9.74 13.82
N LEU A 44 5.25 -9.32 14.74
CA LEU A 44 5.27 -7.96 15.30
C LEU A 44 6.56 -7.68 16.06
N ILE A 45 7.02 -8.60 16.93
CA ILE A 45 8.27 -8.42 17.68
C ILE A 45 9.46 -8.28 16.74
N ARG A 46 9.55 -9.11 15.69
CA ARG A 46 10.64 -9.01 14.70
C ARG A 46 10.62 -7.70 13.93
N PHE A 47 9.43 -7.17 13.62
CA PHE A 47 9.30 -5.85 13.00
C PHE A 47 9.84 -4.76 13.92
N VAL A 48 9.37 -4.72 15.17
CA VAL A 48 9.78 -3.71 16.17
C VAL A 48 11.28 -3.80 16.47
N ASP A 49 11.82 -5.00 16.64
CA ASP A 49 13.23 -5.26 16.87
C ASP A 49 14.11 -4.80 15.70
N GLU A 50 13.68 -5.05 14.45
CA GLU A 50 14.39 -4.57 13.27
C GLU A 50 14.38 -3.04 13.19
N ILE A 51 13.25 -2.38 13.44
CA ILE A 51 13.20 -0.90 13.46
C ILE A 51 14.11 -0.34 14.56
N GLY A 52 14.03 -0.88 15.78
CA GLY A 52 14.84 -0.44 16.90
C GLY A 52 16.33 -0.62 16.66
N SER A 53 16.75 -1.79 16.18
CA SER A 53 18.16 -2.10 15.92
C SER A 53 18.73 -1.36 14.72
N CYS A 54 17.97 -1.22 13.62
CA CYS A 54 18.46 -0.60 12.39
C CYS A 54 18.39 0.93 12.38
N PHE A 55 17.47 1.54 13.12
CA PHE A 55 17.21 2.98 13.05
C PHE A 55 17.38 3.68 14.41
N GLY A 56 17.50 2.94 15.52
CA GLY A 56 17.58 3.52 16.85
C GLY A 56 16.26 4.20 17.28
N LEU A 57 15.13 3.77 16.70
CA LEU A 57 13.82 4.37 16.91
C LEU A 57 12.90 3.43 17.69
N GLY A 58 12.11 4.01 18.59
CA GLY A 58 10.97 3.31 19.18
C GLY A 58 9.78 3.31 18.23
N ILE A 59 9.04 2.20 18.21
CA ILE A 59 7.72 2.13 17.58
C ILE A 59 6.66 2.47 18.63
N ASP A 60 5.78 3.42 18.32
CA ASP A 60 4.60 3.70 19.13
C ASP A 60 3.53 2.64 18.87
N LEU A 61 3.58 1.56 19.66
CA LEU A 61 2.63 0.46 19.59
C LEU A 61 1.18 0.88 19.91
N GLY A 62 0.97 2.01 20.61
CA GLY A 62 -0.38 2.51 20.88
C GLY A 62 -1.06 3.10 19.64
N ARG A 63 -0.27 3.44 18.60
CA ARG A 63 -0.75 4.04 17.36
C ARG A 63 -0.55 3.16 16.13
N LEU A 64 0.37 2.20 16.18
CA LEU A 64 0.64 1.29 15.07
C LEU A 64 -0.61 0.46 14.74
N GLN A 65 -1.17 0.68 13.55
CA GLN A 65 -2.34 -0.06 13.03
C GLN A 65 -1.90 -1.27 12.20
N GLN A 66 -0.97 -1.02 11.27
CA GLN A 66 -0.50 -2.02 10.33
C GLN A 66 0.99 -1.87 10.07
N PHE A 67 1.61 -2.93 9.56
CA PHE A 67 3.00 -2.89 9.15
C PHE A 67 3.31 -3.94 8.08
N SER A 68 4.41 -3.73 7.37
CA SER A 68 4.88 -4.66 6.36
C SER A 68 6.38 -4.53 6.10
N PHE A 69 6.86 -5.40 5.23
CA PHE A 69 8.17 -5.33 4.61
C PHE A 69 8.00 -5.36 3.09
N GLN A 70 8.80 -4.56 2.39
CA GLN A 70 8.85 -4.48 0.94
C GLN A 70 10.30 -4.61 0.48
N ALA A 71 10.61 -5.69 -0.23
CA ALA A 71 11.93 -5.87 -0.84
C ALA A 71 12.12 -4.87 -1.98
N ALA A 72 13.35 -4.40 -2.19
CA ALA A 72 13.70 -3.46 -3.25
C ALA A 72 13.15 -3.91 -4.62
N ASP A 73 12.46 -3.00 -5.31
CA ASP A 73 11.91 -3.27 -6.65
C ASP A 73 12.82 -2.74 -7.77
N HIS A 74 13.78 -1.87 -7.44
CA HIS A 74 14.67 -1.17 -8.38
C HIS A 74 13.95 -0.34 -9.46
N ILE A 75 12.65 -0.09 -9.28
CA ILE A 75 11.80 0.73 -10.14
C ILE A 75 11.42 2.00 -9.38
N THR A 76 10.81 1.82 -8.21
CA THR A 76 10.29 2.91 -7.38
C THR A 76 11.04 3.09 -6.06
N TYR A 77 11.74 2.07 -5.60
CA TYR A 77 12.68 2.17 -4.48
C TYR A 77 13.82 1.15 -4.65
N PHE A 78 15.05 1.59 -4.35
CA PHE A 78 16.28 0.86 -4.70
C PHE A 78 16.87 0.07 -3.53
N GLU A 79 16.15 -0.01 -2.42
CA GLU A 79 16.64 -0.54 -1.16
C GLU A 79 15.46 -1.13 -0.39
N ASP A 80 15.71 -2.09 0.49
CA ASP A 80 14.63 -2.75 1.23
C ASP A 80 13.99 -1.73 2.16
N LYS A 81 12.70 -1.89 2.46
CA LYS A 81 12.05 -1.01 3.42
C LYS A 81 11.02 -1.72 4.28
N PHE A 82 10.91 -1.22 5.50
CA PHE A 82 9.81 -1.52 6.39
C PHE A 82 8.79 -0.41 6.30
N MET A 83 7.52 -0.77 6.36
CA MET A 83 6.41 0.16 6.34
C MET A 83 5.62 0.03 7.64
N ALA A 84 5.28 1.17 8.26
CA ALA A 84 4.41 1.25 9.41
C ALA A 84 3.25 2.19 9.09
N VAL A 85 2.03 1.76 9.36
CA VAL A 85 0.83 2.59 9.30
C VAL A 85 0.44 2.95 10.73
N TYR A 86 0.29 4.24 10.98
CA TYR A 86 -0.08 4.79 12.27
C TYR A 86 -1.39 5.57 12.18
N SER A 87 -2.20 5.51 13.23
CA SER A 87 -3.37 6.37 13.39
C SER A 87 -3.01 7.79 13.82
N GLY A 88 -3.95 8.72 13.68
CA GLY A 88 -3.82 10.14 14.03
C GLY A 88 -3.33 11.09 12.93
N GLY A 89 -3.27 10.64 11.67
CA GLY A 89 -2.95 11.39 10.46
C GLY A 89 -3.74 12.68 10.30
N ARG A 90 -5.04 12.68 10.64
CA ARG A 90 -5.91 13.88 10.66
C ARG A 90 -5.37 15.01 11.54
N LYS A 91 -4.57 14.67 12.56
CA LYS A 91 -3.97 15.64 13.49
C LYS A 91 -2.53 16.00 13.10
N THR A 92 -1.75 15.02 12.62
CA THR A 92 -0.30 15.16 12.41
C THR A 92 0.09 15.68 11.05
N TYR A 93 -0.77 15.62 10.02
CA TYR A 93 -0.40 16.02 8.65
C TYR A 93 0.12 17.47 8.55
N ARG A 94 -0.35 18.37 9.44
CA ARG A 94 0.06 19.78 9.49
C ARG A 94 1.53 19.95 9.84
N ASP A 95 2.15 18.96 10.46
CA ASP A 95 3.57 18.96 10.82
C ASP A 95 4.48 18.74 9.61
N PHE A 96 3.90 18.39 8.44
CA PHE A 96 4.63 17.99 7.23
C PHE A 96 4.44 18.93 6.04
N ASP A 97 3.77 20.09 6.22
CA ASP A 97 3.53 21.10 5.17
C ASP A 97 2.96 20.51 3.86
N LEU A 98 1.96 19.62 4.00
CA LEU A 98 1.29 18.97 2.88
C LEU A 98 -0.02 19.69 2.53
N ASP A 99 -0.26 19.92 1.23
CA ASP A 99 -1.56 20.41 0.74
C ASP A 99 -2.57 19.26 0.68
N ILE A 100 -3.19 18.99 1.84
CA ILE A 100 -4.22 17.97 2.03
C ILE A 100 -5.51 18.67 2.48
N LYS A 101 -6.64 18.35 1.81
CA LYS A 101 -7.96 18.92 2.13
C LYS A 101 -8.73 18.06 3.12
N ASN A 102 -8.77 16.76 2.90
CA ASN A 102 -9.48 15.82 3.75
C ASN A 102 -8.54 14.67 4.15
N PRO A 103 -7.68 14.85 5.17
CA PRO A 103 -6.71 13.84 5.58
C PRO A 103 -7.40 12.60 6.14
N HIS A 104 -6.93 11.42 5.73
CA HIS A 104 -7.25 10.17 6.40
C HIS A 104 -6.71 10.15 7.84
N ASP A 105 -7.32 9.35 8.73
CA ASP A 105 -6.75 9.17 10.07
C ASP A 105 -5.48 8.32 10.07
N ASP A 106 -5.27 7.47 9.07
CA ASP A 106 -4.03 6.71 8.97
C ASP A 106 -3.01 7.38 8.06
N TYR A 107 -1.73 7.24 8.43
CA TYR A 107 -0.59 7.65 7.61
C TYR A 107 0.54 6.64 7.70
N CYS A 108 1.35 6.60 6.66
CA CYS A 108 2.39 5.60 6.44
C CYS A 108 3.78 6.21 6.64
N VAL A 109 4.64 5.50 7.38
CA VAL A 109 6.08 5.79 7.47
C VAL A 109 6.85 4.65 6.81
N ASN A 110 7.68 4.98 5.83
CA ASN A 110 8.61 4.05 5.20
C ASN A 110 10.00 4.23 5.81
N TYR A 111 10.60 3.15 6.27
CA TYR A 111 11.93 3.06 6.85
C TYR A 111 12.86 2.31 5.90
N PHE A 112 13.77 3.04 5.28
CA PHE A 112 14.66 2.52 4.24
C PHE A 112 15.94 1.93 4.84
N CYS A 113 16.19 0.66 4.54
CA CYS A 113 17.06 -0.22 5.30
C CYS A 113 18.56 0.10 5.19
N GLU A 114 19.01 0.58 4.04
CA GLU A 114 20.43 0.80 3.72
C GLU A 114 20.80 2.27 4.00
N SER A 115 20.02 3.21 3.47
CA SER A 115 20.22 4.65 3.62
C SER A 115 19.83 5.19 4.99
N LYS A 116 19.07 4.41 5.76
CA LYS A 116 18.49 4.80 7.06
C LYS A 116 17.55 6.00 6.98
N LYS A 117 17.09 6.36 5.79
CA LYS A 117 16.14 7.45 5.59
C LYS A 117 14.74 7.01 5.98
N THR A 118 13.94 7.99 6.39
CA THR A 118 12.50 7.83 6.60
C THR A 118 11.75 8.75 5.68
N THR A 119 10.61 8.29 5.16
CA THR A 119 9.67 9.12 4.42
C THR A 119 8.27 8.88 4.94
N VAL A 120 7.45 9.92 4.89
CA VAL A 120 6.07 9.87 5.37
C VAL A 120 5.13 10.07 4.18
N LYS A 121 4.08 9.26 4.13
CA LYS A 121 3.02 9.32 3.14
C LYS A 121 1.68 9.45 3.86
N PHE A 122 0.88 10.42 3.42
CA PHE A 122 -0.50 10.63 3.87
C PHE A 122 -1.47 10.35 2.73
N TYR A 123 -2.73 10.15 3.08
CA TYR A 123 -3.83 9.94 2.13
C TYR A 123 -4.85 11.08 2.24
N ASP A 124 -5.14 11.74 1.12
CA ASP A 124 -6.19 12.76 1.03
C ASP A 124 -7.44 12.17 0.40
N LEU A 125 -8.53 12.08 1.15
CA LEU A 125 -9.79 11.47 0.70
C LEU A 125 -10.55 12.34 -0.30
N ASP A 126 -10.20 13.63 -0.41
CA ASP A 126 -10.71 14.53 -1.44
C ASP A 126 -9.84 14.44 -2.71
N ILE A 127 -9.93 13.30 -3.39
CA ILE A 127 -9.20 13.04 -4.62
C ILE A 127 -9.56 14.00 -5.76
N SER A 128 -10.71 14.70 -5.66
CA SER A 128 -11.21 15.60 -6.70
C SER A 128 -10.37 16.86 -6.83
N TYR A 129 -9.70 17.25 -5.74
CA TYR A 129 -8.84 18.41 -5.65
C TYR A 129 -7.51 18.27 -6.42
N HIS A 130 -7.16 17.06 -6.85
CA HIS A 130 -5.87 16.78 -7.48
C HIS A 130 -6.03 16.39 -8.96
N GLU A 131 -5.05 16.81 -9.77
CA GLU A 131 -4.87 16.26 -11.12
C GLU A 131 -4.58 14.76 -11.04
N LYS A 132 -5.06 14.00 -12.03
CA LYS A 132 -4.99 12.54 -12.06
C LYS A 132 -4.89 12.01 -13.50
N PRO A 133 -4.21 10.88 -13.72
CA PRO A 133 -4.15 10.24 -15.03
C PRO A 133 -5.53 9.74 -15.46
N SER A 134 -5.69 9.49 -16.77
CA SER A 134 -6.85 8.79 -17.29
C SER A 134 -6.88 7.35 -16.76
N LEU A 135 -8.10 6.82 -16.61
CA LEU A 135 -8.34 5.42 -16.26
C LEU A 135 -8.87 4.66 -17.48
N PRO A 136 -8.68 3.33 -17.53
CA PRO A 136 -9.31 2.50 -18.55
C PRO A 136 -10.84 2.59 -18.49
N LEU A 137 -11.50 2.34 -19.63
CA LEU A 137 -12.95 2.37 -19.72
C LEU A 137 -13.57 1.33 -18.77
N GLY A 138 -14.56 1.74 -17.98
CA GLY A 138 -15.19 0.89 -16.97
C GLY A 138 -14.56 0.99 -15.59
N SER A 139 -13.50 1.78 -15.42
CA SER A 139 -12.93 2.06 -14.11
C SER A 139 -13.69 3.12 -13.33
N THR A 140 -13.66 3.00 -12.01
CA THR A 140 -14.15 4.02 -11.07
C THR A 140 -13.06 4.36 -10.07
N PHE A 141 -12.80 5.64 -9.83
CA PHE A 141 -11.93 6.04 -8.73
C PHE A 141 -12.48 5.53 -7.40
N ALA A 142 -11.61 4.99 -6.57
CA ALA A 142 -11.97 4.39 -5.30
C ALA A 142 -11.91 5.46 -4.20
N SER A 143 -12.88 6.38 -4.17
CA SER A 143 -13.10 7.24 -2.99
C SER A 143 -13.77 6.37 -1.93
N PRO A 144 -13.10 5.99 -0.82
CA PRO A 144 -12.31 6.87 0.05
C PRO A 144 -10.78 6.64 0.07
N PHE A 145 -10.18 5.76 -0.73
CA PHE A 145 -8.77 5.33 -0.56
C PHE A 145 -7.69 6.38 -0.86
N GLY A 146 -8.16 7.62 -1.08
CA GLY A 146 -7.39 8.84 -1.08
C GLY A 146 -6.36 8.96 -2.18
N HIS A 147 -5.69 10.10 -2.15
CA HIS A 147 -4.54 10.40 -2.98
C HIS A 147 -3.29 10.32 -2.10
N GLY A 148 -2.33 9.47 -2.45
CA GLY A 148 -1.08 9.36 -1.71
C GLY A 148 -0.17 10.58 -1.93
N LEU A 149 0.17 11.31 -0.86
CA LEU A 149 1.11 12.44 -0.89
C LEU A 149 2.27 12.22 0.07
N GLY A 150 3.50 12.49 -0.39
CA GLY A 150 4.70 12.46 0.44
C GLY A 150 5.48 13.77 0.36
N THR A 151 6.24 14.08 1.41
CA THR A 151 7.09 15.26 1.43
C THR A 151 8.21 15.13 0.39
N HIS A 152 8.43 16.18 -0.40
CA HIS A 152 9.52 16.28 -1.40
C HIS A 152 9.48 15.22 -2.52
N SER A 153 8.29 14.74 -2.89
CA SER A 153 8.12 13.80 -3.99
C SER A 153 7.08 14.31 -4.99
N ASN A 154 7.41 14.24 -6.29
CA ASN A 154 6.40 14.44 -7.34
C ASN A 154 5.60 13.17 -7.61
N ARG A 155 5.93 12.05 -6.97
CA ARG A 155 5.16 10.82 -7.08
C ARG A 155 3.88 10.98 -6.28
N LYS A 156 2.76 10.63 -6.91
CA LYS A 156 1.49 10.43 -6.22
C LYS A 156 0.93 9.05 -6.53
N ASP A 157 0.00 8.60 -5.70
CA ASP A 157 -0.72 7.35 -5.89
C ASP A 157 -2.21 7.62 -5.99
N VAL A 158 -2.88 7.03 -6.98
CA VAL A 158 -4.34 7.02 -7.08
C VAL A 158 -4.86 5.59 -7.03
N TYR A 159 -5.98 5.42 -6.34
CA TYR A 159 -6.64 4.13 -6.19
C TYR A 159 -7.92 4.10 -7.01
N PHE A 160 -8.14 3.00 -7.71
CA PHE A 160 -9.30 2.82 -8.56
C PHE A 160 -9.70 1.36 -8.67
N CYS A 161 -10.92 1.14 -9.13
CA CYS A 161 -11.52 -0.16 -9.27
C CYS A 161 -11.69 -0.53 -10.75
N HIS A 162 -11.52 -1.81 -11.09
CA HIS A 162 -11.81 -2.35 -12.42
C HIS A 162 -12.07 -3.86 -12.36
N GLY A 163 -12.88 -4.40 -13.28
CA GLY A 163 -13.19 -5.84 -13.33
C GLY A 163 -12.10 -6.70 -13.99
N SER A 164 -11.36 -6.15 -14.96
CA SER A 164 -10.34 -6.89 -15.72
C SER A 164 -8.91 -6.45 -15.39
N VAL A 165 -8.06 -7.40 -14.98
CA VAL A 165 -6.62 -7.16 -14.75
C VAL A 165 -5.89 -6.91 -16.06
N SER A 166 -6.18 -7.70 -17.10
CA SER A 166 -5.52 -7.61 -18.40
C SER A 166 -5.78 -6.28 -19.10
N ALA A 167 -7.03 -5.80 -19.09
CA ALA A 167 -7.38 -4.53 -19.72
C ALA A 167 -6.70 -3.33 -19.05
N VAL A 168 -6.55 -3.35 -17.71
CA VAL A 168 -5.84 -2.29 -16.98
C VAL A 168 -4.35 -2.30 -17.32
N ALA A 169 -3.73 -3.48 -17.30
CA ALA A 169 -2.32 -3.63 -17.63
C ALA A 169 -2.02 -3.21 -19.08
N GLU A 170 -2.87 -3.59 -20.04
CA GLU A 170 -2.78 -3.19 -21.44
C GLU A 170 -2.92 -1.67 -21.62
N PHE A 171 -3.92 -1.06 -20.98
CA PHE A 171 -4.16 0.38 -21.05
C PHE A 171 -2.94 1.21 -20.63
N TYR A 172 -2.25 0.78 -19.56
CA TYR A 172 -1.03 1.45 -19.09
C TYR A 172 0.26 0.93 -19.71
N ASN A 173 0.19 -0.08 -20.59
CA ASN A 173 1.34 -0.78 -21.14
C ASN A 173 2.32 -1.26 -20.03
N MET A 174 1.76 -1.91 -19.01
CA MET A 174 2.48 -2.41 -17.83
C MET A 174 2.29 -3.93 -17.65
N PRO A 175 3.18 -4.61 -16.91
CA PRO A 175 2.98 -6.00 -16.55
C PRO A 175 1.68 -6.21 -15.76
N GLN A 176 1.04 -7.36 -15.95
CA GLN A 176 -0.16 -7.70 -15.19
C GLN A 176 0.20 -7.94 -13.70
N PRO A 177 -0.45 -7.25 -12.75
CA PRO A 177 -0.26 -7.48 -11.32
C PRO A 177 -1.06 -8.73 -10.87
N THR A 178 -0.60 -9.91 -11.27
CA THR A 178 -1.20 -11.23 -10.97
C THR A 178 -0.19 -12.20 -10.35
N THR A 179 -0.63 -13.32 -9.80
CA THR A 179 0.22 -14.44 -9.38
C THR A 179 -0.51 -15.76 -9.61
N SER A 180 0.22 -16.88 -9.68
CA SER A 180 -0.31 -18.20 -10.07
C SER A 180 -1.44 -18.73 -9.18
N GLY A 181 -1.58 -18.22 -7.96
CA GLY A 181 -2.65 -18.60 -7.02
C GLY A 181 -3.99 -17.88 -7.21
N LEU A 182 -4.09 -16.88 -8.09
CA LEU A 182 -5.28 -16.00 -8.19
C LEU A 182 -6.06 -16.11 -9.51
N GLY A 183 -5.69 -17.04 -10.40
CA GLY A 183 -6.25 -17.10 -11.77
C GLY A 183 -7.78 -17.02 -11.85
N SER A 184 -8.52 -17.74 -11.00
CA SER A 184 -9.99 -17.71 -11.00
C SER A 184 -10.57 -16.34 -10.66
N VAL A 185 -9.95 -15.61 -9.72
CA VAL A 185 -10.36 -14.25 -9.35
C VAL A 185 -10.01 -13.27 -10.46
N ASP A 186 -8.87 -13.48 -11.12
CA ASP A 186 -8.30 -12.57 -12.11
C ASP A 186 -9.09 -12.60 -13.41
N GLU A 187 -9.57 -13.79 -13.77
CA GLU A 187 -10.41 -14.04 -14.95
C GLU A 187 -11.88 -13.67 -14.71
N ASP A 188 -12.36 -13.67 -13.46
CA ASP A 188 -13.75 -13.30 -13.13
C ASP A 188 -13.96 -11.78 -13.22
N GLN A 189 -14.50 -11.33 -14.34
CA GLN A 189 -14.80 -9.91 -14.59
C GLN A 189 -16.02 -9.39 -13.81
N SER A 190 -16.82 -10.26 -13.18
CA SER A 190 -17.94 -9.85 -12.33
C SER A 190 -17.47 -9.35 -10.96
N VAL A 191 -16.26 -9.73 -10.57
CA VAL A 191 -15.61 -9.26 -9.34
C VAL A 191 -14.80 -8.00 -9.61
N THR A 192 -15.15 -6.93 -8.89
CA THR A 192 -14.39 -5.68 -8.91
C THR A 192 -13.06 -5.84 -8.20
N LYS A 193 -11.97 -5.35 -8.79
CA LYS A 193 -10.61 -5.42 -8.24
C LYS A 193 -10.10 -4.03 -7.93
N VAL A 194 -9.30 -3.91 -6.88
CA VAL A 194 -8.69 -2.65 -6.45
C VAL A 194 -7.26 -2.55 -6.99
N PHE A 195 -6.96 -1.42 -7.63
CA PHE A 195 -5.66 -1.10 -8.19
C PHE A 195 -5.12 0.18 -7.58
N GLY A 196 -3.81 0.21 -7.37
CA GLY A 196 -3.06 1.43 -7.07
C GLY A 196 -2.14 1.77 -8.22
N LEU A 197 -2.29 2.97 -8.77
CA LEU A 197 -1.36 3.50 -9.77
C LEU A 197 -0.50 4.58 -9.14
N SER A 198 0.81 4.32 -9.08
CA SER A 198 1.81 5.37 -8.84
C SER A 198 2.10 6.08 -10.15
N TYR A 199 2.17 7.40 -10.12
CA TYR A 199 2.45 8.22 -11.29
C TYR A 199 3.20 9.52 -10.93
N ASP A 200 3.83 10.14 -11.91
CA ASP A 200 4.45 11.45 -11.76
C ASP A 200 3.40 12.55 -11.86
N SER A 201 3.23 13.35 -10.81
CA SER A 201 2.17 14.35 -10.71
C SER A 201 2.32 15.57 -11.62
N LYS A 202 3.45 15.75 -12.29
CA LYS A 202 3.66 16.85 -13.25
C LYS A 202 3.35 16.43 -14.67
N THR A 203 3.62 15.18 -15.01
CA THR A 203 3.48 14.63 -16.37
C THR A 203 2.30 13.68 -16.51
N LEU A 204 1.72 13.26 -15.38
CA LEU A 204 0.70 12.21 -15.25
C LEU A 204 1.13 10.85 -15.80
N GLN A 205 2.44 10.64 -16.01
CA GLN A 205 2.96 9.39 -16.56
C GLN A 205 2.88 8.27 -15.52
N PRO A 206 2.28 7.11 -15.86
CA PRO A 206 2.28 5.90 -15.06
C PRO A 206 3.71 5.47 -14.70
N MET A 207 3.96 5.15 -13.43
CA MET A 207 5.25 4.66 -12.95
C MET A 207 5.18 3.22 -12.45
N LYS A 208 4.08 2.85 -11.76
CA LYS A 208 3.91 1.52 -11.18
C LYS A 208 2.43 1.19 -11.02
N LEU A 209 2.04 0.01 -11.46
CA LEU A 209 0.70 -0.53 -11.29
C LEU A 209 0.73 -1.67 -10.27
N LYS A 210 -0.12 -1.54 -9.25
CA LYS A 210 -0.32 -2.51 -8.19
C LYS A 210 -1.75 -3.02 -8.20
N ARG A 211 -1.92 -4.25 -7.74
CA ARG A 211 -3.23 -4.77 -7.36
C ARG A 211 -3.24 -5.14 -5.89
N TYR A 212 -4.36 -4.84 -5.25
CA TYR A 212 -4.63 -5.21 -3.87
C TYR A 212 -5.53 -6.45 -3.83
N PHE A 213 -5.19 -7.35 -2.92
CA PHE A 213 -5.89 -8.60 -2.69
C PHE A 213 -6.06 -8.83 -1.19
N TYR A 214 -7.27 -9.16 -0.75
CA TYR A 214 -7.58 -9.40 0.66
C TYR A 214 -7.73 -10.91 0.88
N PRO A 215 -6.79 -11.61 1.54
CA PRO A 215 -6.82 -13.08 1.63
C PRO A 215 -8.07 -13.63 2.32
N ARG A 216 -8.67 -12.86 3.23
CA ARG A 216 -9.92 -13.22 3.93
C ARG A 216 -11.14 -13.08 3.06
N ASP A 217 -11.05 -12.27 2.02
CA ASP A 217 -12.08 -12.11 1.01
C ASP A 217 -11.44 -12.09 -0.39
N PRO A 218 -11.04 -13.26 -0.89
CA PRO A 218 -10.33 -13.37 -2.15
C PRO A 218 -11.20 -12.98 -3.35
N LEU A 219 -12.52 -12.84 -3.14
CA LEU A 219 -13.47 -12.44 -4.15
C LEU A 219 -13.81 -10.95 -4.06
N LEU A 220 -13.14 -10.20 -3.17
CA LEU A 220 -13.28 -8.74 -3.04
C LEU A 220 -14.75 -8.30 -2.92
N ARG A 221 -15.56 -9.14 -2.26
CA ARG A 221 -16.99 -8.96 -1.95
C ARG A 221 -17.22 -8.01 -0.77
N GLU A 222 -16.24 -7.89 0.12
CA GLU A 222 -16.24 -7.13 1.37
C GLU A 222 -14.95 -6.28 1.44
N ALA A 223 -15.10 -5.03 1.87
CA ALA A 223 -14.08 -3.96 1.96
C ALA A 223 -13.72 -3.22 0.64
N LEU A 224 -14.68 -2.41 0.18
CA LEU A 224 -14.41 -1.02 -0.22
C LEU A 224 -14.90 -0.14 0.94
N PHE A 225 -14.12 0.20 1.96
CA PHE A 225 -14.27 1.40 2.81
C PHE A 225 -13.25 1.35 3.96
N ASP A 226 -12.33 2.32 4.01
CA ASP A 226 -11.43 2.56 5.16
C ASP A 226 -11.95 3.70 6.08
N GLU A 227 -13.22 4.08 5.96
CA GLU A 227 -13.86 4.94 6.97
C GLU A 227 -15.25 4.42 7.30
N VAL A 228 -15.39 3.86 8.51
CA VAL A 228 -16.68 3.84 9.19
C VAL A 228 -17.00 5.29 9.50
N LEU A 229 -17.93 5.89 8.75
CA LEU A 229 -18.56 7.14 9.17
C LEU A 229 -19.21 6.88 10.53
N HIS A 230 -18.74 7.59 11.56
CA HIS A 230 -19.46 7.69 12.81
C HIS A 230 -20.78 8.41 12.50
N GLU A 231 -21.90 7.69 12.62
CA GLU A 231 -23.23 8.30 12.61
C GLU A 231 -23.32 9.34 13.75
N TYR A 232 -23.88 10.51 13.44
CA TYR A 232 -24.43 11.43 14.44
C TYR A 232 -25.85 11.01 14.80
#